data_AF-A0AAT9UV33-F1
#
_entry.id   AF-A0AAT9UV33-F1
#
_cell.length_a   1.000
_cell.length_b   1.000
_cell.length_c   1.000
_cell.angle_alpha   90.00
_cell.angle_beta   90.00
_cell.angle_gamma   90.00
#
_symmetry.space_group_name_H-M   'P 1'
#
loop_
_entity.id
_entity.type
_entity.pdbx_description
1 polymer ?
#
loop_
_entity_poly.entity_id
_entity_poly.type
_entity_poly.pdbx_seq_one_letter_code
_entity_poly.pdbx_strand_id
1 'polypeptide(L)'
;MKPMIATLAQLQRLRDRRVKDITVQLAEQQQLCARYDSNIKALGYLFDKTQINGSDAPSVEVLKNVTGYKGSLQRVIAWQEQEKTLAKIKANRIQKNLVRAACDEKIVALTLDDQRRALRHEQQTHAQKSLDEIASQCWLRQRKRPE
;
A
#
# COMPACT_ATOMS: atom_id res chain seq x y z
N MET A 1 -32.35 6.12 -1.77
CA MET A 1 -31.24 5.15 -1.95
C MET A 1 -30.19 5.55 -2.99
N LYS A 2 -30.57 6.01 -4.19
CA LYS A 2 -29.60 6.49 -5.22
C LYS A 2 -28.54 7.51 -4.73
N PRO A 3 -28.86 8.56 -3.95
CA PRO A 3 -27.84 9.51 -3.49
C PRO A 3 -26.83 8.89 -2.50
N MET A 4 -27.25 7.95 -1.66
CA MET A 4 -26.38 7.23 -0.72
C MET A 4 -25.38 6.30 -1.45
N ILE A 5 -25.82 5.65 -2.54
CA ILE A 5 -24.92 4.86 -3.39
C ILE A 5 -23.88 5.75 -4.07
N ALA A 6 -24.28 6.96 -4.50
CA ALA A 6 -23.37 7.92 -5.10
C ALA A 6 -22.30 8.42 -4.11
N THR A 7 -22.70 8.74 -2.87
CA THR A 7 -21.76 9.16 -1.82
C THR A 7 -20.83 8.04 -1.41
N LEU A 8 -21.32 6.81 -1.25
CA LEU A 8 -20.47 5.63 -0.97
C LEU A 8 -19.48 5.36 -2.12
N ALA A 9 -19.90 5.50 -3.38
CA ALA A 9 -19.01 5.36 -4.53
C ALA A 9 -17.96 6.48 -4.61
N GLN A 10 -18.27 7.69 -4.14
CA GLN A 10 -17.27 8.75 -4.01
C GLN A 10 -16.29 8.45 -2.86
N LEU A 11 -16.78 7.99 -1.72
CA LEU A 11 -15.94 7.62 -0.58
C LEU A 11 -15.00 6.47 -0.94
N GLN A 12 -15.49 5.45 -1.67
CA GLN A 12 -14.66 4.34 -2.15
C GLN A 12 -13.50 4.87 -3.00
N ARG A 13 -13.76 5.78 -3.95
CA ARG A 13 -12.71 6.39 -4.80
C ARG A 13 -11.66 7.15 -3.98
N LEU A 14 -12.08 7.86 -2.94
CA LEU A 14 -11.14 8.56 -2.05
C LEU A 14 -10.28 7.59 -1.23
N ARG A 15 -10.87 6.48 -0.77
CA ARG A 15 -10.16 5.45 0.01
C ARG A 15 -9.19 4.64 -0.85
N ASP A 16 -9.58 4.28 -2.08
CA ASP A 16 -8.70 3.63 -3.06
C ASP A 16 -7.48 4.50 -3.38
N ARG A 17 -7.69 5.80 -3.65
CA ARG A 17 -6.57 6.75 -3.82
C ARG A 17 -5.65 6.78 -2.61
N ARG A 18 -6.23 6.86 -1.40
CA ARG A 18 -5.45 6.87 -0.16
C ARG A 18 -4.60 5.60 -0.01
N VAL A 19 -5.12 4.43 -0.34
CA VAL A 19 -4.36 3.17 -0.33
C VAL A 19 -3.18 3.28 -1.29
N LYS A 20 -3.42 3.69 -2.54
CA LYS A 20 -2.38 3.86 -3.57
C LYS A 20 -1.28 4.84 -3.13
N ASP A 21 -1.65 5.98 -2.56
CA ASP A 21 -0.70 6.97 -2.06
C ASP A 21 0.21 6.38 -0.97
N ILE A 22 -0.35 5.61 -0.02
CA ILE A 22 0.45 4.97 1.03
C ILE A 22 1.32 3.86 0.43
N THR A 23 0.84 3.11 -0.55
CA THR A 23 1.63 2.09 -1.25
C THR A 23 2.86 2.70 -1.92
N VAL A 24 2.72 3.86 -2.58
CA VAL A 24 3.85 4.59 -3.16
C VAL A 24 4.83 5.02 -2.07
N GLN A 25 4.34 5.64 -0.99
CA GLN A 25 5.19 6.05 0.14
C GLN A 25 5.96 4.88 0.77
N LEU A 26 5.33 3.70 0.84
CA LEU A 26 5.97 2.49 1.33
C LEU A 26 7.09 2.04 0.39
N ALA A 27 6.85 2.02 -0.92
CA ALA A 27 7.84 1.63 -1.92
C ALA A 27 9.06 2.57 -1.90
N GLU A 28 8.84 3.88 -1.83
CA GLU A 28 9.92 4.87 -1.66
C GLU A 28 10.75 4.61 -0.41
N GLN A 29 10.09 4.33 0.72
CA GLN A 29 10.78 4.05 1.98
C GLN A 29 11.56 2.73 1.94
N GLN A 30 11.03 1.70 1.26
CA GLN A 30 11.75 0.43 1.05
C GLN A 30 12.97 0.62 0.14
N GLN A 31 12.86 1.44 -0.90
CA GLN A 31 13.99 1.80 -1.75
C GLN A 31 15.08 2.52 -0.95
N LEU A 32 14.71 3.43 -0.03
CA LEU A 32 15.67 4.08 0.86
C LEU A 32 16.41 3.06 1.75
N CYS A 33 15.70 2.09 2.33
CA CYS A 33 16.33 1.01 3.09
C CYS A 33 17.33 0.21 2.23
N ALA A 34 16.97 -0.12 0.99
CA ALA A 34 17.85 -0.83 0.06
C ALA A 34 19.09 0.00 -0.31
N ARG A 35 18.95 1.32 -0.46
CA ARG A 35 20.09 2.23 -0.69
C ARG A 35 21.07 2.21 0.49
N TYR A 36 20.57 2.23 1.72
CA TYR A 36 21.45 2.10 2.89
C TYR A 36 22.16 0.75 2.92
N ASP A 37 21.49 -0.34 2.58
CA ASP A 37 22.11 -1.66 2.43
C ASP A 37 23.25 -1.66 1.39
N SER A 38 23.02 -1.07 0.22
CA SER A 38 24.04 -0.94 -0.82
C SER A 38 25.22 -0.07 -0.36
N ASN A 39 24.95 1.06 0.31
CA ASN A 39 25.99 1.96 0.81
C ASN A 39 26.86 1.29 1.87
N ILE A 40 26.25 0.60 2.84
CA ILE A 40 26.99 -0.13 3.89
C ILE A 40 27.91 -1.18 3.26
N LYS A 41 27.43 -1.94 2.27
CA LYS A 41 28.26 -2.91 1.54
C LYS A 41 29.42 -2.22 0.82
N ALA A 42 29.16 -1.15 0.08
CA ALA A 42 30.20 -0.40 -0.63
C ALA A 42 31.27 0.17 0.31
N LEU A 43 30.85 0.74 1.44
CA LEU A 43 31.75 1.24 2.48
C LEU A 43 32.55 0.11 3.14
N GLY A 44 31.93 -1.06 3.35
CA GLY A 44 32.62 -2.27 3.81
C GLY A 44 33.72 -2.72 2.85
N TYR A 45 33.42 -2.78 1.55
CA TYR A 45 34.44 -3.10 0.53
C TYR A 45 35.57 -2.07 0.48
N LEU A 46 35.27 -0.77 0.65
CA LEU A 46 36.29 0.27 0.74
C LEU A 46 37.15 0.10 1.99
N PHE A 47 36.54 -0.21 3.13
CA PHE A 47 37.24 -0.47 4.38
C PHE A 47 38.24 -1.63 4.22
N ASP A 48 37.80 -2.74 3.62
CA ASP A 48 38.64 -3.92 3.36
C ASP A 48 39.75 -3.64 2.34
N LYS A 49 39.47 -2.81 1.32
CA LYS A 49 40.48 -2.40 0.33
C LYS A 49 41.51 -1.41 0.86
N THR A 50 41.22 -0.70 1.95
CA THR A 50 42.15 0.28 2.53
C THR A 50 43.29 -0.40 3.34
N GLN A 51 43.64 -1.63 3.00
CA GLN A 51 44.80 -2.33 3.55
C GLN A 51 46.06 -1.88 2.78
N ILE A 52 47.20 -1.87 3.46
CA ILE A 52 48.47 -1.55 2.82
C ILE A 52 48.90 -2.79 2.04
N ASN A 53 48.71 -2.75 0.72
CA ASN A 53 49.11 -3.81 -0.20
C ASN A 53 50.40 -3.36 -0.89
N GLY A 54 51.55 -3.68 -0.29
CA GLY A 54 52.87 -3.37 -0.85
C GLY A 54 53.96 -4.22 -0.17
N SER A 55 55.00 -4.58 -0.92
CA SER A 55 56.13 -5.39 -0.45
C SER A 55 57.13 -4.61 0.42
N ASP A 56 57.04 -3.28 0.42
CA ASP A 56 57.93 -2.40 1.20
C ASP A 56 57.29 -1.96 2.52
N ALA A 57 58.11 -1.80 3.55
CA ALA A 57 57.68 -1.33 4.86
C ALA A 57 57.04 0.08 4.73
N PRO A 58 55.74 0.24 5.04
CA PRO A 58 55.07 1.52 4.90
C PRO A 58 55.64 2.55 5.88
N SER A 59 55.73 3.81 5.46
CA SER A 59 56.13 4.89 6.35
C SER A 59 55.12 5.08 7.49
N VAL A 60 55.60 5.59 8.63
CA VAL A 60 54.77 5.89 9.82
C VAL A 60 53.61 6.84 9.47
N GLU A 61 53.82 7.77 8.54
CA GLU A 61 52.82 8.72 8.08
C GLU A 61 51.70 8.03 7.28
N VAL A 62 52.05 7.09 6.39
CA VAL A 62 51.08 6.28 5.65
C VAL A 62 50.23 5.44 6.61
N LEU A 63 50.85 4.85 7.62
CA LEU A 63 50.14 4.08 8.65
C LEU A 63 49.15 4.94 9.45
N LYS A 64 49.54 6.16 9.85
CA LYS A 64 48.65 7.12 10.54
C LYS A 64 47.47 7.53 9.67
N ASN A 65 47.70 7.78 8.37
CA ASN A 65 46.65 8.16 7.44
C ASN A 65 45.64 7.02 7.21
N VAL A 66 46.13 5.79 6.98
CA VAL A 66 45.28 4.62 6.77
C VAL A 66 44.44 4.32 8.01
N THR A 67 45.03 4.39 9.21
CA THR A 67 44.29 4.16 10.47
C THR A 67 43.25 5.24 10.73
N GLY A 68 43.58 6.52 10.52
CA GLY A 68 42.63 7.63 10.65
C GLY A 68 41.46 7.56 9.64
N TYR A 69 41.75 7.17 8.40
CA TYR A 69 40.73 6.96 7.37
C TYR A 69 39.82 5.77 7.70
N LYS A 70 40.38 4.63 8.11
CA LYS A 70 39.61 3.46 8.55
C LYS A 70 38.69 3.78 9.73
N GLY A 71 39.17 4.51 10.74
CA GLY A 71 38.34 4.95 11.85
C GLY A 71 37.20 5.88 11.41
N SER A 72 37.42 6.72 10.40
CA SER A 72 36.38 7.55 9.82
C SER A 72 35.36 6.73 9.02
N LEU A 73 35.80 5.76 8.22
CA LEU A 73 34.91 4.83 7.51
C LEU A 73 34.03 4.03 8.49
N GLN A 74 34.60 3.49 9.58
CA GLN A 74 33.84 2.77 10.59
C GLN A 74 32.73 3.64 11.21
N ARG A 75 33.02 4.90 11.53
CA ARG A 75 32.00 5.84 12.02
C ARG A 75 30.89 6.07 11.00
N VAL A 76 31.23 6.23 9.72
CA VAL A 76 30.23 6.41 8.66
C VAL A 76 29.38 5.15 8.48
N ILE A 77 29.97 3.95 8.54
CA ILE A 77 29.25 2.67 8.47
C ILE A 77 28.26 2.55 9.63
N ALA A 78 28.72 2.78 10.87
CA ALA A 78 27.86 2.73 12.04
C ALA A 78 26.69 3.74 11.95
N TRP A 79 26.95 4.94 11.43
CA TRP A 79 25.90 5.92 11.17
C TRP A 79 24.89 5.46 10.11
N GLN A 80 25.35 4.86 9.00
CA GLN A 80 24.48 4.30 7.96
C GLN A 80 23.62 3.14 8.50
N GLU A 81 24.16 2.31 9.40
CA GLU A 81 23.40 1.25 10.08
C GLU A 81 22.30 1.80 10.99
N GLN A 82 22.59 2.89 11.71
CA GLN A 82 21.60 3.60 12.51
C GLN A 82 20.49 4.19 11.64
N GLU A 83 20.86 4.91 10.56
CA GLU A 83 19.90 5.49 9.62
C GLU A 83 19.03 4.44 8.93
N LYS A 84 19.61 3.30 8.54
CA LYS A 84 18.87 2.14 8.05
C LYS A 84 17.85 1.63 9.06
N THR A 85 18.22 1.59 10.33
CA THR A 85 17.31 1.14 11.41
C THR A 85 16.14 2.11 11.57
N LEU A 86 16.39 3.42 11.56
CA LEU A 86 15.34 4.44 11.58
C LEU A 86 14.42 4.34 10.35
N ALA A 87 15.01 4.13 9.16
CA ALA A 87 14.27 3.96 7.91
C ALA A 87 13.37 2.72 7.94
N LYS A 88 13.83 1.62 8.53
CA LYS A 88 13.02 0.40 8.73
C LYS A 88 11.86 0.62 9.70
N ILE A 89 12.09 1.33 10.80
CA ILE A 89 11.01 1.70 11.75
C ILE A 89 9.94 2.51 11.03
N LYS A 90 10.35 3.48 10.20
CA LYS A 90 9.42 4.28 9.38
C LYS A 90 8.68 3.42 8.35
N ALA A 91 9.35 2.51 7.65
CA ALA A 91 8.72 1.58 6.71
C ALA A 91 7.65 0.71 7.40
N ASN A 92 7.95 0.17 8.58
CA ASN A 92 7.00 -0.60 9.37
C ASN A 92 5.77 0.23 9.79
N ARG A 93 5.96 1.49 10.14
CA ARG A 93 4.84 2.40 10.43
C ARG A 93 3.97 2.64 9.19
N ILE A 94 4.59 2.88 8.03
CA ILE A 94 3.86 3.08 6.77
C ILE A 94 3.09 1.80 6.40
N GLN A 95 3.70 0.61 6.56
CA GLN A 95 3.04 -0.68 6.34
C GLN A 95 1.80 -0.85 7.20
N LYS A 96 1.88 -0.54 8.51
CA LYS A 96 0.71 -0.60 9.41
C LYS A 96 -0.39 0.36 8.96
N ASN A 97 -0.02 1.56 8.52
CA ASN A 97 -0.98 2.53 7.98
C ASN A 97 -1.62 2.04 6.68
N LEU A 98 -0.86 1.36 5.82
CA LEU A 98 -1.36 0.79 4.57
C LEU A 98 -2.42 -0.29 4.86
N VAL A 99 -2.14 -1.20 5.79
CA VAL A 99 -3.09 -2.25 6.21
C VAL A 99 -4.38 -1.60 6.72
N ARG A 100 -4.28 -0.60 7.59
CA ARG A 100 -5.45 0.12 8.09
C ARG A 100 -6.24 0.78 6.96
N ALA A 101 -5.58 1.47 6.05
CA ALA A 101 -6.23 2.12 4.92
C ALA A 101 -6.91 1.12 3.97
N ALA A 102 -6.29 -0.04 3.75
CA ALA A 102 -6.87 -1.12 2.95
C ALA A 102 -8.11 -1.73 3.62
N CYS A 103 -8.09 -1.92 4.94
CA CYS A 103 -9.27 -2.34 5.69
C CYS A 103 -10.41 -1.31 5.56
N ASP A 104 -10.10 -0.02 5.73
CA ASP A 104 -11.09 1.05 5.59
C ASP A 104 -11.70 1.09 4.16
N GLU A 105 -10.88 0.93 3.12
CA GLU A 105 -11.36 0.83 1.73
C GLU A 105 -12.29 -0.38 1.56
N LYS A 106 -11.88 -1.55 2.06
CA LYS A 106 -12.63 -2.78 1.92
C LYS A 106 -14.00 -2.71 2.59
N ILE A 107 -14.08 -2.11 3.77
CA ILE A 107 -15.35 -1.88 4.48
C ILE A 107 -16.32 -1.11 3.57
N VAL A 108 -15.87 0.02 3.01
CA VAL A 108 -16.68 0.87 2.14
C VAL A 108 -17.10 0.13 0.87
N ALA A 109 -16.19 -0.64 0.26
CA ALA A 109 -16.48 -1.43 -0.92
C ALA A 109 -17.58 -2.47 -0.67
N LEU A 110 -17.52 -3.18 0.47
CA LEU A 110 -18.55 -4.14 0.87
C LEU A 110 -19.88 -3.43 1.15
N THR A 111 -19.87 -2.32 1.88
CA THR A 111 -21.11 -1.58 2.18
C THR A 111 -21.79 -1.06 0.91
N LEU A 112 -21.00 -0.58 -0.06
CA LEU A 112 -21.50 -0.12 -1.35
C LEU A 112 -22.14 -1.26 -2.14
N ASP A 113 -21.53 -2.46 -2.13
CA ASP A 113 -22.08 -3.62 -2.80
C ASP A 113 -23.40 -4.10 -2.16
N ASP A 114 -23.48 -4.12 -0.82
CA ASP A 114 -24.72 -4.44 -0.11
C ASP A 114 -25.85 -3.47 -0.48
N GLN A 115 -25.57 -2.17 -0.51
CA GLN A 115 -26.54 -1.14 -0.90
C GLN A 115 -27.01 -1.31 -2.36
N ARG A 116 -26.10 -1.67 -3.27
CA ARG A 116 -26.44 -1.96 -4.66
C ARG A 116 -27.30 -3.23 -4.79
N ARG A 117 -27.01 -4.27 -4.02
CA ARG A 117 -27.82 -5.49 -3.96
C ARG A 117 -29.22 -5.20 -3.43
N ALA A 118 -29.33 -4.47 -2.32
CA ALA A 118 -30.62 -4.07 -1.76
C ALA A 118 -31.49 -3.30 -2.77
N LEU A 119 -30.90 -2.32 -3.46
CA LEU A 119 -31.62 -1.55 -4.48
C LEU A 119 -32.09 -2.44 -5.66
N ARG A 120 -31.25 -3.37 -6.13
CA ARG A 120 -31.64 -4.31 -7.19
C ARG A 120 -32.78 -5.22 -6.77
N HIS A 121 -32.74 -5.73 -5.54
CA HIS A 121 -33.81 -6.56 -5.00
C HIS A 121 -35.15 -5.82 -4.90
N GLU A 122 -35.13 -4.57 -4.43
CA GLU A 122 -36.33 -3.73 -4.37
C GLU A 122 -36.90 -3.51 -5.78
N GLN A 123 -36.06 -3.16 -6.75
CA GLN A 123 -36.46 -2.98 -8.14
C GLN A 123 -37.05 -4.26 -8.75
N GLN A 124 -36.43 -5.41 -8.50
CA GLN A 124 -36.92 -6.70 -8.98
C GLN A 124 -38.26 -7.06 -8.35
N THR A 125 -38.42 -6.80 -7.05
CA THR A 125 -39.69 -7.04 -6.33
C THR A 125 -40.81 -6.17 -6.89
N HIS A 126 -40.53 -4.88 -7.16
CA HIS A 126 -41.51 -3.98 -7.77
C HIS A 126 -41.87 -4.41 -9.21
N ALA A 127 -40.87 -4.78 -10.01
CA ALA A 127 -41.10 -5.28 -11.36
C ALA A 127 -41.96 -6.55 -11.34
N GLN A 128 -41.65 -7.51 -10.46
CA GLN A 128 -42.43 -8.74 -10.32
C GLN A 128 -43.87 -8.45 -9.90
N LYS A 129 -44.10 -7.61 -8.89
CA LYS A 129 -45.45 -7.21 -8.47
C LYS A 129 -46.25 -6.59 -9.62
N SER A 130 -45.62 -5.74 -10.43
CA SER A 130 -46.29 -5.13 -11.60
C SER A 130 -46.65 -6.16 -12.67
N LEU A 131 -45.78 -7.15 -12.92
CA LEU A 131 -46.05 -8.24 -13.87
C LEU A 131 -47.16 -9.16 -13.36
N ASP A 132 -47.15 -9.49 -12.07
CA ASP A 132 -48.17 -10.32 -11.42
C ASP A 132 -49.54 -9.63 -11.46
N GLU A 133 -49.58 -8.32 -11.23
CA GLU A 133 -50.80 -7.53 -11.34
C GLU A 133 -51.37 -7.58 -12.77
N ILE A 134 -50.52 -7.36 -13.79
CA ILE A 134 -50.93 -7.45 -15.20
C ILE A 134 -51.43 -8.87 -15.53
N ALA A 135 -50.71 -9.90 -15.11
CA ALA A 135 -51.08 -11.29 -15.34
C ALA A 135 -52.45 -11.62 -14.70
N SER A 136 -52.69 -11.16 -13.47
CA SER A 136 -53.97 -11.34 -12.78
C SER A 136 -55.13 -10.67 -13.52
N GLN A 137 -54.93 -9.46 -14.04
CA GLN A 137 -55.95 -8.74 -14.83
C GLN A 137 -56.23 -9.45 -16.15
N CYS A 138 -55.20 -9.92 -16.86
CA CYS A 138 -55.36 -10.70 -18.09
C CYS A 138 -56.17 -11.97 -17.85
N TRP A 139 -55.86 -12.72 -16.78
CA TRP A 139 -56.59 -13.92 -16.39
C TRP A 139 -58.06 -13.64 -16.09
N LEU A 140 -58.35 -12.59 -15.31
CA LEU A 140 -59.71 -12.16 -14.99
C LEU A 140 -60.50 -11.76 -16.24
N ARG A 141 -59.87 -11.09 -17.22
CA ARG A 141 -60.52 -10.71 -18.48
C ARG A 141 -60.86 -11.94 -19.34
N GLN A 142 -59.97 -12.92 -19.41
CA GLN A 142 -60.22 -14.16 -20.15
C GLN A 142 -61.38 -14.95 -19.54
N ARG A 143 -61.47 -15.03 -18.20
CA ARG A 143 -62.57 -15.72 -17.51
C ARG A 143 -63.94 -15.05 -17.70
N LYS A 144 -63.98 -13.74 -17.98
CA LYS A 144 -65.23 -12.97 -18.18
C LYS A 144 -65.72 -12.92 -19.62
N ARG A 145 -65.02 -13.52 -20.59
CA ARG A 145 -65.53 -13.63 -21.96
C ARG A 145 -66.63 -14.72 -22.01
N PRO A 146 -67.88 -14.39 -22.38
CA PRO A 146 -68.87 -15.40 -22.72
C PRO A 146 -68.47 -16.06 -24.06
N GLU A 147 -68.77 -17.35 -24.19
CA GLU A 147 -68.67 -18.09 -25.48
C GLU A 147 -69.59 -17.51 -26.55
#